data_AF-A0A4U0TUF7-F1
#
_entry.id   AF-A0A4U0TUF7-F1
#
_cell.length_a   1.000
_cell.length_b   1.000
_cell.length_c   1.000
_cell.angle_alpha   90.00
_cell.angle_beta   90.00
_cell.angle_gamma   90.00
#
_symmetry.space_group_name_H-M   'P 1'
#
loop_
_entity.id
_entity.type
_entity.pdbx_description
1 polymer ?
#
loop_
_entity_poly.entity_id
_entity_poly.type
_entity_poly.pdbx_seq_one_letter_code
_entity_poly.pdbx_strand_id
1 'polypeptide(L)'
;MEVGLQEWRNDSSISPPKASDLHLAAGIAISSNQSKALKYLLDQGSSVDNTLARQAAGKEGTQCLEALYAHGWRPESEPDGTAMPTIQMVIGNNEQLHWLLNHGASPNVPCGRTNDTPLSRAARMNLMEPIDLLLQHGAELKASNALHAAASGGGPDDESLATMQRLIELGADVNAIEAMHVKRSGHNIGIHGTALHGAIRASKPLRVRWLLEHGADGTIRNEGGYSPLEWAKECRSSKELVAMLKKAGCE
;
A
#
# COMPACT_ATOMS: atom_id res chain seq x y z
N MET A 1 17.34 -1.18 35.38
CA MET A 1 15.89 -1.20 35.05
C MET A 1 15.21 -2.52 35.40
N GLU A 2 15.93 -3.62 35.71
CA GLU A 2 15.31 -4.89 36.13
C GLU A 2 14.63 -4.88 37.51
N VAL A 3 14.99 -3.93 38.39
CA VAL A 3 14.56 -3.96 39.80
C VAL A 3 13.12 -3.45 40.00
N GLY A 4 12.70 -2.40 39.28
CA GLY A 4 11.42 -1.71 39.57
C GLY A 4 10.15 -2.48 39.17
N LEU A 5 10.24 -3.49 38.29
CA LEU A 5 9.07 -4.29 37.88
C LEU A 5 8.99 -5.65 38.60
N GLN A 6 9.99 -6.02 39.42
CA GLN A 6 9.86 -7.16 40.33
C GLN A 6 9.17 -6.80 41.65
N GLU A 7 9.12 -5.52 42.01
CA GLU A 7 8.60 -5.09 43.32
C GLU A 7 7.11 -5.43 43.51
N TRP A 8 6.26 -5.24 42.49
CA TRP A 8 4.85 -5.65 42.58
C TRP A 8 4.67 -7.17 42.63
N ARG A 9 5.60 -7.97 42.09
CA ARG A 9 5.51 -9.44 42.15
C ARG A 9 5.73 -9.97 43.57
N ASN A 10 6.43 -9.21 44.40
CA ASN A 10 6.72 -9.54 45.80
C ASN A 10 5.89 -8.72 46.79
N ASP A 11 5.19 -7.67 46.32
CA ASP A 11 4.29 -6.84 47.12
C ASP A 11 2.82 -7.16 46.81
N SER A 12 2.21 -7.93 47.71
CA SER A 12 0.79 -8.32 47.66
C SER A 12 -0.21 -7.14 47.67
N SER A 13 0.24 -5.91 47.97
CA SER A 13 -0.61 -4.71 47.98
C SER A 13 -0.76 -4.08 46.59
N ILE A 14 0.08 -4.45 45.62
CA ILE A 14 0.06 -3.90 44.26
C ILE A 14 -0.60 -4.94 43.33
N SER A 15 -1.66 -4.52 42.65
CA SER A 15 -2.29 -5.37 41.64
C SER A 15 -1.38 -5.51 40.41
N PRO A 16 -1.22 -6.72 39.85
CA PRO A 16 -0.49 -6.91 38.60
C PRO A 16 -1.05 -5.99 37.50
N PRO A 17 -0.20 -5.49 36.58
CA PRO A 17 -0.67 -4.73 35.42
C PRO A 17 -1.63 -5.58 34.59
N LYS A 18 -2.70 -4.96 34.09
CA LYS A 18 -3.66 -5.67 33.24
C LYS A 18 -3.03 -5.94 31.88
N ALA A 19 -3.52 -6.96 31.18
CA ALA A 19 -3.08 -7.26 29.81
C ALA A 19 -3.23 -6.06 28.86
N SER A 20 -4.27 -5.23 29.05
CA SER A 20 -4.47 -3.98 28.30
C SER A 20 -3.39 -2.93 28.56
N ASP A 21 -2.89 -2.85 29.79
CA ASP A 21 -1.85 -1.88 30.18
C ASP A 21 -0.50 -2.31 29.58
N LEU A 22 -0.23 -3.62 29.59
CA LEU A 22 0.95 -4.21 28.94
C LEU A 22 0.90 -4.05 27.41
N HIS A 23 -0.28 -4.15 26.79
CA HIS A 23 -0.46 -3.92 25.36
C HIS A 23 -0.20 -2.47 24.97
N LEU A 24 -0.75 -1.52 25.73
CA LEU A 24 -0.48 -0.10 25.53
C LEU A 24 1.01 0.21 25.69
N ALA A 25 1.64 -0.31 26.74
CA ALA A 25 3.08 -0.16 26.96
C ALA A 25 3.90 -0.76 25.81
N ALA A 26 3.48 -1.90 25.24
CA ALA A 26 4.14 -2.52 24.10
C ALA A 26 4.08 -1.61 22.86
N GLY A 27 2.92 -0.97 22.62
CA GLY A 27 2.77 0.02 21.56
C GLY A 27 3.65 1.27 21.75
N ILE A 28 3.83 1.71 23.00
CA ILE A 28 4.76 2.81 23.32
C ILE A 28 6.22 2.38 23.07
N ALA A 29 6.60 1.17 23.49
CA ALA A 29 7.94 0.63 23.26
C ALA A 29 8.26 0.57 21.76
N ILE A 30 7.32 0.10 20.94
CA ILE A 30 7.42 0.12 19.48
C ILE A 30 7.53 1.54 18.94
N SER A 31 6.70 2.47 19.44
CA SER A 31 6.70 3.86 19.00
C SER A 31 8.07 4.53 19.20
N SER A 32 8.78 4.16 20.27
CA SER A 32 10.14 4.58 20.61
C SER A 32 11.26 3.67 20.06
N ASN A 33 10.93 2.70 19.20
CA ASN A 33 11.84 1.70 18.62
C ASN A 33 12.68 0.91 19.66
N GLN A 34 12.10 0.60 20.82
CA GLN A 34 12.75 -0.10 21.93
C GLN A 34 12.42 -1.60 21.91
N SER A 35 13.04 -2.36 21.00
CA SER A 35 12.77 -3.79 20.81
C SER A 35 12.99 -4.64 22.06
N LYS A 36 13.98 -4.30 22.91
CA LYS A 36 14.22 -4.99 24.19
C LYS A 36 13.08 -4.78 25.19
N ALA A 37 12.56 -3.55 25.28
CA ALA A 37 11.42 -3.24 26.14
C ALA A 37 10.15 -3.94 25.63
N LEU A 38 9.95 -3.94 24.31
CA LEU A 38 8.87 -4.70 23.68
C LEU A 38 8.96 -6.19 24.04
N LYS A 39 10.11 -6.83 23.83
CA LYS A 39 10.31 -8.25 24.16
C LYS A 39 9.98 -8.53 25.62
N TYR A 40 10.48 -7.70 26.54
CA TYR A 40 10.16 -7.84 27.95
C TYR A 40 8.65 -7.79 28.21
N LEU A 41 7.93 -6.84 27.60
CA LEU A 41 6.48 -6.69 27.77
C LEU A 41 5.71 -7.88 27.19
N LEU A 42 6.17 -8.45 26.08
CA LEU A 42 5.60 -9.67 25.50
C LEU A 42 5.85 -10.89 26.41
N ASP A 43 7.05 -11.01 26.99
CA ASP A 43 7.36 -12.01 28.02
C ASP A 43 6.49 -11.86 29.29
N GLN A 44 5.97 -10.66 29.55
CA GLN A 44 5.03 -10.38 30.64
C GLN A 44 3.56 -10.73 30.32
N GLY A 45 3.27 -11.21 29.11
CA GLY A 45 1.91 -11.58 28.68
C GLY A 45 1.14 -10.44 28.00
N SER A 46 1.83 -9.42 27.48
CA SER A 46 1.21 -8.47 26.54
C SER A 46 0.69 -9.22 25.32
N SER A 47 -0.52 -8.90 24.85
CA SER A 47 -1.10 -9.55 23.69
C SER A 47 -0.37 -9.16 22.41
N VAL A 48 -0.21 -10.12 21.50
CA VAL A 48 0.40 -9.92 20.19
C VAL A 48 -0.70 -9.85 19.13
N ASP A 49 -0.70 -8.78 18.33
CA ASP A 49 -1.72 -8.57 17.30
C ASP A 49 -1.21 -7.73 16.11
N ASN A 50 -2.06 -7.62 15.08
CA ASN A 50 -1.78 -6.82 13.88
C ASN A 50 -1.75 -5.30 14.16
N THR A 51 -2.19 -4.83 15.32
CA THR A 51 -2.07 -3.41 15.69
C THR A 51 -0.64 -3.10 16.07
N LEU A 52 -0.01 -3.93 16.91
CA LEU A 52 1.42 -3.80 17.23
C LEU A 52 2.29 -4.01 15.99
N ALA A 53 1.95 -4.98 15.13
CA ALA A 53 2.69 -5.20 13.88
C ALA A 53 2.67 -3.98 12.96
N ARG A 54 1.50 -3.35 12.76
CA ARG A 54 1.37 -2.11 11.97
C ARG A 54 2.07 -0.91 12.60
N GLN A 55 2.22 -0.87 13.92
CA GLN A 55 3.01 0.18 14.59
C GLN A 55 4.51 -0.04 14.44
N ALA A 56 4.96 -1.31 14.43
CA ALA A 56 6.35 -1.68 14.20
C ALA A 56 6.74 -1.44 12.74
N ALA A 57 5.79 -1.64 11.82
CA ALA A 57 5.90 -1.25 10.43
C ALA A 57 6.10 0.27 10.32
N GLY A 58 7.22 0.69 9.73
CA GLY A 58 7.61 2.10 9.63
C GLY A 58 8.51 2.59 10.78
N LYS A 59 8.92 1.71 11.68
CA LYS A 59 10.12 1.92 12.51
C LYS A 59 11.38 1.53 11.75
N GLU A 60 12.53 1.85 12.32
CA GLU A 60 13.83 1.48 11.74
C GLU A 60 14.17 0.04 12.13
N GLY A 61 14.66 -0.76 11.18
CA GLY A 61 15.07 -2.15 11.38
C GLY A 61 13.91 -3.14 11.56
N THR A 62 14.25 -4.43 11.68
CA THR A 62 13.28 -5.55 11.81
C THR A 62 13.03 -5.98 13.24
N GLN A 63 13.73 -5.43 14.23
CA GLN A 63 13.81 -6.01 15.58
C GLN A 63 12.46 -6.03 16.32
N CYS A 64 11.60 -5.03 16.09
CA CYS A 64 10.25 -5.05 16.66
C CYS A 64 9.35 -6.12 16.00
N LEU A 65 9.46 -6.29 14.68
CA LEU A 65 8.73 -7.34 13.95
C LEU A 65 9.22 -8.74 14.34
N GLU A 66 10.52 -8.91 14.50
CA GLU A 66 11.15 -10.14 14.98
C GLU A 66 10.67 -10.51 16.38
N ALA A 67 10.60 -9.53 17.30
CA ALA A 67 10.07 -9.77 18.64
C ALA A 67 8.59 -10.23 18.59
N LEU A 68 7.74 -9.55 17.82
CA LEU A 68 6.34 -9.95 17.66
C LEU A 68 6.23 -11.36 17.06
N TYR A 69 7.04 -11.68 16.05
CA TYR A 69 7.05 -12.99 15.40
C TYR A 69 7.50 -14.11 16.35
N ALA A 70 8.55 -13.86 17.15
CA ALA A 70 9.00 -14.78 18.18
C ALA A 70 7.91 -15.08 19.24
N HIS A 71 6.98 -14.15 19.44
CA HIS A 71 5.84 -14.29 20.35
C HIS A 71 4.53 -14.66 19.64
N GLY A 72 4.61 -15.21 18.42
CA GLY A 72 3.48 -15.86 17.76
C GLY A 72 2.73 -15.02 16.73
N TRP A 73 3.14 -13.77 16.48
CA TRP A 73 2.60 -13.00 15.35
C TRP A 73 2.97 -13.67 14.02
N ARG A 74 2.03 -13.73 13.07
CA ARG A 74 2.27 -14.31 11.74
C ARG A 74 1.80 -13.36 10.63
N PRO A 75 2.70 -12.88 9.74
CA PRO A 75 2.34 -11.97 8.65
C PRO A 75 1.32 -12.56 7.67
N GLU A 76 1.34 -13.88 7.46
CA GLU A 76 0.39 -14.61 6.58
C GLU A 76 -1.08 -14.55 7.05
N SER A 77 -1.30 -14.25 8.34
CA SER A 77 -2.62 -14.29 8.97
C SER A 77 -3.34 -12.94 8.93
N GLU A 78 -2.76 -11.91 8.32
CA GLU A 78 -3.41 -10.61 8.23
C GLU A 78 -4.66 -10.69 7.34
N PRO A 79 -5.86 -10.44 7.91
CA PRO A 79 -7.09 -10.59 7.16
C PRO A 79 -7.26 -9.47 6.14
N ASP A 80 -7.87 -9.81 5.01
CA ASP A 80 -8.34 -8.83 4.05
C ASP A 80 -9.37 -7.89 4.70
N GLY A 81 -9.23 -6.57 4.47
CA GLY A 81 -10.43 -5.76 4.24
C GLY A 81 -10.87 -4.69 5.24
N THR A 82 -10.11 -4.29 6.28
CA THR A 82 -10.52 -3.09 7.09
C THR A 82 -9.41 -2.10 7.45
N ALA A 83 -8.21 -2.60 7.74
CA ALA A 83 -7.01 -1.81 7.96
C ALA A 83 -6.03 -1.96 6.80
N MET A 84 -5.07 -1.04 6.70
CA MET A 84 -3.94 -1.23 5.79
C MET A 84 -3.09 -2.40 6.30
N PRO A 85 -2.81 -3.42 5.47
CA PRO A 85 -1.95 -4.54 5.84
C PRO A 85 -0.53 -4.06 6.20
N THR A 86 0.12 -4.74 7.14
CA THR A 86 1.50 -4.47 7.60
C THR A 86 2.49 -4.44 6.44
N ILE A 87 2.34 -5.32 5.44
CA ILE A 87 3.20 -5.30 4.25
C ILE A 87 3.11 -3.98 3.45
N GLN A 88 1.93 -3.36 3.41
CA GLN A 88 1.75 -2.08 2.72
C GLN A 88 2.33 -0.88 3.50
N MET A 89 2.45 -1.01 4.82
CA MET A 89 3.05 0.00 5.69
C MET A 89 4.56 0.13 5.47
N VAL A 90 5.22 -0.94 4.99
CA VAL A 90 6.68 -1.02 4.84
C VAL A 90 7.16 -0.86 3.41
N ILE A 91 6.30 -0.47 2.46
CA ILE A 91 6.67 -0.32 1.04
C ILE A 91 7.85 0.64 0.83
N GLY A 92 8.03 1.65 1.70
CA GLY A 92 9.20 2.54 1.67
C GLY A 92 10.42 2.07 2.46
N ASN A 93 10.35 0.89 3.10
CA ASN A 93 11.41 0.31 3.92
C ASN A 93 11.74 -1.08 3.37
N ASN A 94 12.74 -1.15 2.49
CA ASN A 94 13.13 -2.38 1.79
C ASN A 94 13.57 -3.50 2.74
N GLU A 95 14.23 -3.15 3.85
CA GLU A 95 14.65 -4.12 4.87
C GLU A 95 13.45 -4.82 5.49
N GLN A 96 12.46 -4.05 5.97
CA GLN A 96 11.25 -4.63 6.54
C GLN A 96 10.38 -5.33 5.48
N LEU A 97 10.29 -4.78 4.26
CA LEU A 97 9.54 -5.40 3.16
C LEU A 97 10.11 -6.78 2.83
N HIS A 98 11.42 -6.86 2.62
CA HIS A 98 12.12 -8.11 2.35
C HIS A 98 11.97 -9.10 3.51
N TRP A 99 12.06 -8.62 4.76
CA TRP A 99 11.84 -9.46 5.93
C TRP A 99 10.42 -10.05 5.96
N LEU A 100 9.38 -9.23 5.78
CA LEU A 100 7.99 -9.70 5.80
C LEU A 100 7.70 -10.72 4.70
N LEU A 101 8.18 -10.45 3.49
CA LEU A 101 8.05 -11.34 2.34
C LEU A 101 8.72 -12.71 2.58
N ASN A 102 9.89 -12.72 3.20
CA ASN A 102 10.58 -13.96 3.60
C ASN A 102 9.89 -14.71 4.75
N HIS A 103 9.00 -14.05 5.50
CA HIS A 103 8.23 -14.64 6.60
C HIS A 103 6.75 -14.86 6.22
N GLY A 104 6.46 -15.05 4.93
CA GLY A 104 5.16 -15.52 4.44
C GLY A 104 4.09 -14.43 4.28
N ALA A 105 4.44 -13.15 4.40
CA ALA A 105 3.50 -12.07 4.09
C ALA A 105 3.07 -12.17 2.62
N SER A 106 1.76 -12.20 2.36
CA SER A 106 1.26 -12.24 1.00
C SER A 106 1.51 -10.89 0.28
N PRO A 107 2.10 -10.90 -0.93
CA PRO A 107 2.35 -9.69 -1.72
C PRO A 107 1.09 -9.15 -2.40
N ASN A 108 -0.06 -9.80 -2.23
CA ASN A 108 -1.30 -9.49 -2.94
C ASN A 108 -2.42 -8.96 -2.03
N VAL A 109 -2.19 -8.82 -0.72
CA VAL A 109 -3.24 -8.41 0.25
C VAL A 109 -3.72 -6.99 -0.03
N PRO A 110 -4.97 -6.79 -0.50
CA PRO A 110 -5.47 -5.46 -0.80
C PRO A 110 -5.85 -4.69 0.48
N CYS A 111 -5.69 -3.37 0.44
CA CYS A 111 -6.11 -2.48 1.50
C CYS A 111 -7.63 -2.24 1.39
N GLY A 112 -8.39 -2.67 2.40
CA GLY A 112 -9.85 -2.50 2.46
C GLY A 112 -10.34 -1.06 2.24
N ARG A 113 -9.52 -0.07 2.61
CA ARG A 113 -9.89 1.36 2.56
C ARG A 113 -9.54 2.04 1.25
N THR A 114 -8.47 1.60 0.57
CA THR A 114 -7.95 2.29 -0.63
C THR A 114 -8.04 1.44 -1.89
N ASN A 115 -8.35 0.14 -1.77
CA ASN A 115 -8.26 -0.84 -2.86
C ASN A 115 -6.82 -1.05 -3.38
N ASP A 116 -5.81 -0.54 -2.68
CA ASP A 116 -4.42 -0.72 -3.09
C ASP A 116 -3.96 -2.14 -2.82
N THR A 117 -3.24 -2.73 -3.76
CA THR A 117 -2.37 -3.87 -3.48
C THR A 117 -0.99 -3.34 -3.05
N PRO A 118 -0.12 -4.17 -2.45
CA PRO A 118 1.26 -3.79 -2.18
C PRO A 118 1.97 -3.26 -3.43
N LEU A 119 1.74 -3.91 -4.58
CA LEU A 119 2.36 -3.53 -5.84
C LEU A 119 1.84 -2.19 -6.39
N SER A 120 0.53 -1.91 -6.31
CA SER A 120 0.03 -0.59 -6.73
C SER A 120 0.42 0.54 -5.81
N ARG A 121 0.60 0.26 -4.50
CA ARG A 121 1.18 1.24 -3.58
C ARG A 121 2.63 1.58 -3.93
N ALA A 122 3.46 0.57 -4.20
CA ALA A 122 4.85 0.76 -4.64
C ALA A 122 4.91 1.57 -5.95
N ALA A 123 4.04 1.23 -6.92
CA ALA A 123 3.93 1.93 -8.19
C ALA A 123 3.49 3.39 -8.04
N ARG A 124 2.53 3.68 -7.17
CA ARG A 124 2.10 5.07 -6.89
C ARG A 124 3.22 5.94 -6.33
N MET A 125 4.10 5.31 -5.54
CA MET A 125 5.25 5.95 -4.90
C MET A 125 6.50 5.95 -5.78
N ASN A 126 6.43 5.37 -6.99
CA ASN A 126 7.54 5.22 -7.93
C ASN A 126 8.77 4.47 -7.37
N LEU A 127 8.54 3.50 -6.48
CA LEU A 127 9.63 2.77 -5.81
C LEU A 127 9.95 1.47 -6.56
N MET A 128 11.01 1.50 -7.37
CA MET A 128 11.42 0.36 -8.23
C MET A 128 11.83 -0.87 -7.44
N GLU A 129 12.63 -0.70 -6.39
CA GLU A 129 13.12 -1.85 -5.61
C GLU A 129 11.96 -2.59 -4.91
N PRO A 130 11.01 -1.93 -4.23
CA PRO A 130 9.77 -2.56 -3.79
C PRO A 130 8.94 -3.23 -4.89
N ILE A 131 8.86 -2.65 -6.09
CA ILE A 131 8.18 -3.28 -7.24
C ILE A 131 8.85 -4.63 -7.58
N ASP A 132 10.17 -4.62 -7.76
CA ASP A 132 10.92 -5.83 -8.10
C ASP A 132 10.84 -6.88 -6.99
N LEU A 133 10.97 -6.49 -5.71
CA LEU A 133 10.84 -7.38 -4.56
C LEU A 133 9.46 -8.05 -4.49
N LEU A 134 8.39 -7.28 -4.65
CA LEU A 134 7.03 -7.81 -4.61
C LEU A 134 6.79 -8.81 -5.74
N LEU A 135 7.26 -8.50 -6.96
CA LEU A 135 7.13 -9.40 -8.11
C LEU A 135 7.94 -10.69 -7.93
N GLN A 136 9.16 -10.61 -7.39
CA GLN A 136 9.99 -11.78 -7.07
C GLN A 136 9.30 -12.72 -6.06
N HIS A 137 8.46 -12.17 -5.18
CA HIS A 137 7.68 -12.94 -4.20
C HIS A 137 6.27 -13.31 -4.67
N GLY A 138 5.94 -13.11 -5.96
CA GLY A 138 4.67 -13.58 -6.55
C GLY A 138 3.54 -12.56 -6.53
N ALA A 139 3.84 -11.26 -6.49
CA ALA A 139 2.82 -10.23 -6.71
C ALA A 139 2.18 -10.37 -8.10
N GLU A 140 0.86 -10.25 -8.16
CA GLU A 140 0.09 -10.40 -9.39
C GLU A 140 0.00 -9.07 -10.15
N LEU A 141 0.86 -8.86 -11.14
CA LEU A 141 0.88 -7.61 -11.92
C LEU A 141 -0.49 -7.26 -12.54
N LYS A 142 -1.14 -8.23 -13.20
CA LYS A 142 -2.41 -7.99 -13.92
C LYS A 142 -3.57 -7.62 -13.02
N ALA A 143 -3.58 -8.16 -11.79
CA ALA A 143 -4.61 -7.90 -10.80
C ALA A 143 -4.18 -6.86 -9.76
N SER A 144 -3.12 -6.08 -10.01
CA SER A 144 -2.60 -5.16 -8.99
C SER A 144 -3.14 -3.73 -9.08
N ASN A 145 -3.58 -3.30 -10.27
CA ASN A 145 -3.78 -1.90 -10.66
C ASN A 145 -2.50 -1.03 -10.56
N ALA A 146 -1.31 -1.63 -10.67
CA ALA A 146 -0.04 -0.92 -10.55
C ALA A 146 0.14 0.19 -11.60
N LEU A 147 -0.21 -0.08 -12.87
CA LEU A 147 -0.11 0.91 -13.94
C LEU A 147 -1.05 2.10 -13.69
N HIS A 148 -2.29 1.84 -13.28
CA HIS A 148 -3.26 2.88 -12.91
C HIS A 148 -2.73 3.76 -11.78
N ALA A 149 -2.13 3.14 -10.76
CA ALA A 149 -1.59 3.84 -9.60
C ALA A 149 -0.37 4.71 -9.94
N ALA A 150 0.54 4.25 -10.80
CA ALA A 150 1.64 5.05 -11.33
C ALA A 150 1.13 6.21 -12.20
N ALA A 151 0.14 5.96 -13.06
CA ALA A 151 -0.44 6.97 -13.95
C ALA A 151 -1.16 8.08 -13.18
N SER A 152 -1.86 7.77 -12.08
CA SER A 152 -2.59 8.76 -11.27
C SER A 152 -1.82 9.29 -10.06
N GLY A 153 -0.63 8.76 -9.79
CA GLY A 153 0.14 9.05 -8.57
C GLY A 153 0.61 10.50 -8.44
N GLY A 154 0.98 10.90 -7.22
CA GLY A 154 1.38 12.27 -6.90
C GLY A 154 2.84 12.63 -7.20
N GLY A 155 3.71 11.64 -7.49
CA GLY A 155 5.15 11.85 -7.65
C GLY A 155 5.55 12.66 -8.88
N PRO A 156 6.85 12.96 -9.06
CA PRO A 156 7.40 13.61 -10.25
C PRO A 156 7.05 12.83 -11.53
N ASP A 157 6.91 13.54 -12.66
CA ASP A 157 6.54 12.88 -13.91
C ASP A 157 7.63 11.93 -14.41
N ASP A 158 8.91 12.31 -14.38
CA ASP A 158 10.02 11.45 -14.84
C ASP A 158 10.05 10.07 -14.14
N GLU A 159 9.92 10.07 -12.81
CA GLU A 159 9.86 8.83 -12.01
C GLU A 159 8.60 8.01 -12.31
N SER A 160 7.47 8.69 -12.52
CA SER A 160 6.19 8.03 -12.82
C SER A 160 6.21 7.43 -14.23
N LEU A 161 6.78 8.13 -15.21
CA LEU A 161 6.99 7.63 -16.56
C LEU A 161 7.92 6.40 -16.56
N ALA A 162 9.02 6.46 -15.81
CA ALA A 162 9.92 5.31 -15.64
C ALA A 162 9.19 4.11 -15.02
N THR A 163 8.35 4.35 -14.02
CA THR A 163 7.53 3.31 -13.37
C THR A 163 6.52 2.71 -14.34
N MET A 164 5.79 3.53 -15.09
CA MET A 164 4.84 3.05 -16.10
C MET A 164 5.53 2.25 -17.21
N GLN A 165 6.69 2.72 -17.70
CA GLN A 165 7.50 1.99 -18.68
C GLN A 165 7.87 0.60 -18.17
N ARG A 166 8.43 0.53 -16.96
CA ARG A 166 8.82 -0.74 -16.34
C ARG A 166 7.64 -1.70 -16.19
N LEU A 167 6.47 -1.20 -15.78
CA LEU A 167 5.28 -2.03 -15.63
C LEU A 167 4.79 -2.58 -16.97
N ILE A 168 4.82 -1.77 -18.05
CA ILE A 168 4.48 -2.23 -19.40
C ILE A 168 5.48 -3.27 -19.90
N GLU A 169 6.78 -3.08 -19.69
CA GLU A 169 7.81 -4.06 -20.03
C GLU A 169 7.63 -5.39 -19.30
N LEU A 170 7.11 -5.35 -18.07
CA LEU A 170 6.74 -6.53 -17.29
C LEU A 170 5.41 -7.15 -17.72
N GLY A 171 4.72 -6.58 -18.70
CA GLY A 171 3.49 -7.10 -19.28
C GLY A 171 2.19 -6.54 -18.69
N ALA A 172 2.23 -5.35 -18.06
CA ALA A 172 1.02 -4.64 -17.69
C ALA A 172 0.24 -4.22 -18.95
N ASP A 173 -1.06 -4.49 -18.96
CA ASP A 173 -1.94 -4.09 -20.05
C ASP A 173 -2.31 -2.60 -19.90
N VAL A 174 -1.89 -1.78 -20.86
CA VAL A 174 -2.16 -0.33 -20.91
C VAL A 174 -3.65 -0.01 -20.97
N ASN A 175 -4.46 -0.95 -21.46
CA ASN A 175 -5.89 -0.80 -21.70
C ASN A 175 -6.76 -1.54 -20.65
N ALA A 176 -6.14 -2.14 -19.62
CA ALA A 176 -6.88 -2.77 -18.55
C ALA A 176 -7.77 -1.77 -17.80
N ILE A 177 -8.99 -2.18 -17.47
CA ILE A 177 -9.87 -1.44 -16.58
C ILE A 177 -9.48 -1.78 -15.12
N GLU A 178 -9.37 -0.76 -14.29
CA GLU A 178 -9.01 -0.88 -12.87
C GLU A 178 -9.94 -1.88 -12.16
N ALA A 179 -9.35 -2.86 -11.49
CA ALA A 179 -10.07 -3.90 -10.78
C ALA A 179 -10.47 -3.48 -9.36
N MET A 180 -11.66 -3.87 -8.91
CA MET A 180 -12.10 -3.73 -7.53
C MET A 180 -11.77 -5.01 -6.74
N HIS A 181 -10.77 -4.94 -5.86
CA HIS A 181 -10.33 -6.04 -5.00
C HIS A 181 -11.18 -6.19 -3.73
N VAL A 182 -11.91 -5.14 -3.35
CA VAL A 182 -12.69 -5.13 -2.12
C VAL A 182 -14.12 -4.66 -2.41
N LYS A 183 -15.11 -5.47 -2.02
CA LYS A 183 -16.53 -5.09 -2.10
C LYS A 183 -16.79 -3.95 -1.13
N ARG A 184 -16.90 -2.72 -1.61
CA ARG A 184 -17.27 -1.56 -0.79
C ARG A 184 -18.75 -1.24 -0.94
N SER A 185 -19.40 -1.02 0.20
CA SER A 185 -20.70 -0.35 0.31
C SER A 185 -20.45 1.10 0.74
N GLY A 186 -20.49 2.07 -0.18
CA GLY A 186 -20.39 3.50 0.15
C GLY A 186 -19.89 4.44 -0.98
N HIS A 187 -20.19 5.73 -0.83
CA HIS A 187 -20.15 6.82 -1.82
C HIS A 187 -18.76 7.33 -2.31
N ASN A 188 -17.65 6.63 -2.01
CA ASN A 188 -16.33 7.01 -2.53
C ASN A 188 -15.89 6.06 -3.67
N ILE A 189 -16.79 5.87 -4.63
CA ILE A 189 -16.50 5.19 -5.89
C ILE A 189 -15.88 6.26 -6.79
N GLY A 190 -14.56 6.40 -6.74
CA GLY A 190 -13.88 7.09 -7.84
C GLY A 190 -14.16 6.27 -9.08
N ILE A 191 -14.80 6.84 -10.09
CA ILE A 191 -15.14 6.11 -11.32
C ILE A 191 -13.88 5.42 -11.85
N HIS A 192 -13.92 4.09 -11.91
CA HIS A 192 -12.81 3.22 -12.29
C HIS A 192 -12.72 3.12 -13.81
N GLY A 193 -11.51 3.04 -14.35
CA GLY A 193 -11.29 3.02 -15.79
C GLY A 193 -9.87 2.59 -16.12
N THR A 194 -9.41 2.92 -17.32
CA THR A 194 -8.03 2.67 -17.74
C THR A 194 -7.02 3.58 -17.04
N ALA A 195 -5.73 3.26 -17.13
CA ALA A 195 -4.66 4.14 -16.65
C ALA A 195 -4.75 5.56 -17.24
N LEU A 196 -5.23 5.68 -18.48
CA LEU A 196 -5.50 6.95 -19.14
C LEU A 196 -6.55 7.78 -18.38
N HIS A 197 -7.67 7.18 -17.95
CA HIS A 197 -8.68 7.88 -17.13
C HIS A 197 -8.10 8.35 -15.79
N GLY A 198 -7.24 7.53 -15.18
CA GLY A 198 -6.53 7.87 -13.94
C GLY A 198 -5.64 9.10 -14.09
N ALA A 199 -4.82 9.15 -15.16
CA ALA A 199 -3.95 10.28 -15.46
C ALA A 199 -4.74 11.57 -15.78
N ILE A 200 -5.90 11.44 -16.44
CA ILE A 200 -6.81 12.56 -16.73
C ILE A 200 -7.40 13.12 -15.44
N ARG A 201 -7.94 12.24 -14.56
CA ARG A 201 -8.48 12.62 -13.25
C ARG A 201 -7.42 13.33 -12.39
N ALA A 202 -6.19 12.84 -12.43
CA ALA A 202 -5.07 13.42 -11.70
C ALA A 202 -4.49 14.69 -12.37
N SER A 203 -5.04 15.13 -13.52
CA SER A 203 -4.55 16.26 -14.30
C SER A 203 -3.05 16.18 -14.59
N LYS A 204 -2.60 15.07 -15.18
CA LYS A 204 -1.19 14.79 -15.52
C LYS A 204 -0.96 14.76 -17.05
N PRO A 205 -0.82 15.91 -17.75
CA PRO A 205 -0.71 15.95 -19.21
C PRO A 205 0.45 15.14 -19.79
N LEU A 206 1.61 15.12 -19.12
CA LEU A 206 2.76 14.35 -19.58
C LEU A 206 2.48 12.84 -19.56
N ARG A 207 1.82 12.35 -18.51
CA ARG A 207 1.42 10.94 -18.41
C ARG A 207 0.31 10.57 -19.38
N VAL A 208 -0.65 11.47 -19.60
CA VAL A 208 -1.69 11.30 -20.63
C VAL A 208 -1.06 11.15 -22.01
N ARG A 209 -0.16 12.07 -22.38
CA ARG A 209 0.57 12.00 -23.66
C ARG A 209 1.32 10.68 -23.79
N TRP A 210 2.08 10.34 -22.76
CA TRP A 210 2.90 9.15 -22.75
C TRP A 210 2.07 7.88 -22.92
N LEU A 211 0.95 7.75 -22.21
CA LEU A 211 0.05 6.60 -22.34
C LEU A 211 -0.52 6.47 -23.75
N LEU A 212 -0.92 7.57 -24.39
CA LEU A 212 -1.40 7.58 -25.77
C LEU A 212 -0.30 7.15 -26.76
N GLU A 213 0.93 7.61 -26.55
CA GLU A 213 2.11 7.20 -27.35
C GLU A 213 2.45 5.70 -27.16
N HIS A 214 2.03 5.09 -26.05
CA HIS A 214 2.26 3.68 -25.72
C HIS A 214 1.00 2.81 -25.86
N GLY A 215 0.08 3.21 -26.73
CA GLY A 215 -1.04 2.36 -27.17
C GLY A 215 -2.28 2.38 -26.27
N ALA A 216 -2.41 3.38 -25.39
CA ALA A 216 -3.66 3.59 -24.68
C ALA A 216 -4.80 3.92 -25.67
N ASP A 217 -5.87 3.15 -25.59
CA ASP A 217 -7.05 3.29 -26.44
C ASP A 217 -7.95 4.42 -25.92
N GLY A 218 -8.06 5.46 -26.75
CA GLY A 218 -8.89 6.64 -26.51
C GLY A 218 -10.40 6.41 -26.58
N THR A 219 -10.86 5.18 -26.84
CA THR A 219 -12.28 4.83 -27.03
C THR A 219 -12.87 4.02 -25.88
N ILE A 220 -12.03 3.41 -25.03
CA ILE A 220 -12.49 2.59 -23.90
C ILE A 220 -13.26 3.46 -22.92
N ARG A 221 -14.48 3.04 -22.57
CA ARG A 221 -15.30 3.74 -21.59
C ARG A 221 -15.02 3.24 -20.19
N ASN A 222 -14.93 4.16 -19.23
CA ASN A 222 -14.82 3.84 -17.80
C ASN A 222 -16.13 3.24 -17.25
N GLU A 223 -16.16 2.83 -15.98
CA GLU A 223 -17.36 2.25 -15.35
C GLU A 223 -18.56 3.22 -15.30
N GLY A 224 -18.32 4.52 -15.37
CA GLY A 224 -19.35 5.56 -15.49
C GLY A 224 -19.86 5.74 -16.92
N GLY A 225 -19.33 4.98 -17.88
CA GLY A 225 -19.70 5.06 -19.29
C GLY A 225 -19.03 6.19 -20.05
N TYR A 226 -18.04 6.90 -19.48
CA TYR A 226 -17.38 8.02 -20.15
C TYR A 226 -16.15 7.55 -20.94
N SER A 227 -15.98 8.04 -22.17
CA SER A 227 -14.69 7.96 -22.87
C SER A 227 -13.64 8.85 -22.19
N PRO A 228 -12.33 8.70 -22.49
CA PRO A 228 -11.29 9.58 -21.96
C PRO A 228 -11.55 11.07 -22.24
N LEU A 229 -12.06 11.41 -23.44
CA LEU A 229 -12.39 12.80 -23.79
C LEU A 229 -13.62 13.31 -23.03
N GLU A 230 -14.67 12.50 -22.91
CA GLU A 230 -15.84 12.83 -22.10
C GLU A 230 -15.46 13.00 -20.62
N TRP A 231 -14.61 12.11 -20.10
CA TRP A 231 -14.10 12.14 -18.73
C TRP A 231 -13.26 13.37 -18.43
N ALA A 232 -12.42 13.82 -19.38
CA ALA A 232 -11.68 15.07 -19.26
C ALA A 232 -12.61 16.29 -19.13
N LYS A 233 -13.76 16.28 -19.82
CA LYS A 233 -14.76 17.37 -19.69
C LYS A 233 -15.48 17.29 -18.35
N GLU A 234 -15.87 16.09 -17.92
CA GLU A 234 -16.53 15.86 -16.62
C GLU A 234 -15.62 16.29 -15.44
N CYS A 235 -14.34 15.92 -15.50
CA CYS A 235 -13.33 16.33 -14.52
C CYS A 235 -12.97 17.83 -14.59
N ARG A 236 -13.53 18.59 -15.54
CA ARG A 236 -13.19 19.99 -15.82
C ARG A 236 -11.69 20.19 -16.05
N SER A 237 -11.05 19.26 -16.75
CA SER A 237 -9.63 19.27 -17.06
C SER A 237 -9.22 20.49 -17.91
N SER A 238 -7.91 20.76 -17.95
CA SER A 238 -7.37 21.90 -18.69
C SER A 238 -7.69 21.83 -20.19
N LYS A 239 -7.80 23.00 -20.83
CA LYS A 239 -7.97 23.11 -22.30
C LYS A 239 -6.85 22.37 -23.05
N GLU A 240 -5.64 22.38 -22.50
CA GLU A 240 -4.49 21.66 -23.03
C GLU A 240 -4.75 20.15 -23.09
N LEU A 241 -5.23 19.56 -22.00
CA LEU A 241 -5.50 18.12 -21.93
C LEU A 241 -6.62 17.71 -22.89
N VAL A 242 -7.70 18.50 -22.96
CA VAL A 242 -8.79 18.28 -23.93
C VAL A 242 -8.29 18.38 -25.37
N ALA A 243 -7.43 19.36 -25.67
CA ALA A 243 -6.84 19.51 -27.01
C ALA A 243 -5.92 18.33 -27.35
N MET A 244 -5.14 17.84 -26.39
CA MET A 244 -4.27 16.67 -26.54
C MET A 244 -5.07 15.42 -26.90
N LEU A 245 -6.15 15.13 -26.17
CA LEU A 245 -7.02 13.98 -26.43
C LEU A 245 -7.68 14.06 -27.82
N LYS A 246 -8.19 15.23 -28.20
CA LYS A 246 -8.75 15.45 -29.55
C LYS A 246 -7.71 15.23 -30.64
N LYS A 247 -6.48 15.74 -30.45
CA LYS A 247 -5.38 15.56 -31.41
C LYS A 247 -4.99 14.09 -31.54
N ALA A 248 -5.10 13.33 -30.46
CA ALA A 248 -4.85 11.88 -30.44
C ALA A 248 -6.03 11.05 -30.98
N GLY A 249 -7.10 11.68 -31.50
CA GLY A 249 -8.24 10.97 -32.07
C GLY A 249 -9.16 10.32 -31.03
N CYS A 250 -9.10 10.74 -29.76
CA CYS A 250 -10.08 10.31 -28.76
C CYS A 250 -11.43 11.00 -29.05
N GLU A 251 -12.51 10.22 -29.09
CA GLU A 251 -13.88 10.70 -29.39
C GLU A 251 -14.78 10.71 -28.14
#